data_AF-A0A7C1AAE0-F1
#
_entry.id   AF-A0A7C1AAE0-F1
#
_cell.length_a   1.000
_cell.length_b   1.000
_cell.length_c   1.000
_cell.angle_alpha   90.00
_cell.angle_beta   90.00
_cell.angle_gamma   90.00
#
_symmetry.space_group_name_H-M   'P 1'
#
loop_
_entity.id
_entity.type
_entity.pdbx_description
1 polymer ?
#
loop_
_entity_poly.entity_id
_entity_poly.type
_entity_poly.pdbx_seq_one_letter_code
_entity_poly.pdbx_strand_id
1 'polypeptide(L)'
;MQFAPQLYSAALRMTRKPADAEDLVQETFLKAYRAYHTFTAGTNLKAWLYRILTNAYINRYRKQMRRPTETDLGDAEDLYLYRRIGDSGQVTRSAEEQVLEQFVDADVKAAVESLPEHFRLPVLLADVEGF
;
A
#
# COMPACT_ATOMS: atom_id res chain seq x y z
N MET A 1 21.39 -32.73 -5.94
CA MET A 1 20.06 -32.42 -6.50
C MET A 1 20.10 -32.44 -8.03
N GLN A 2 19.78 -33.57 -8.67
CA GLN A 2 19.93 -33.75 -10.14
C GLN A 2 19.17 -32.72 -11.00
N PHE A 3 17.98 -32.27 -10.56
CA PHE A 3 17.13 -31.35 -11.32
C PHE A 3 17.38 -29.86 -11.02
N ALA A 4 18.20 -29.53 -10.00
CA ALA A 4 18.37 -28.15 -9.55
C ALA A 4 18.90 -27.19 -10.64
N PRO A 5 19.93 -27.54 -11.45
CA PRO A 5 20.41 -26.64 -12.51
C PRO A 5 19.35 -26.35 -13.58
N GLN A 6 18.48 -27.33 -13.87
CA GLN A 6 17.44 -27.23 -14.89
C GLN A 6 16.27 -26.37 -14.41
N LEU A 7 15.86 -26.58 -13.14
CA LEU A 7 14.84 -25.74 -12.50
C LEU A 7 15.35 -24.31 -12.32
N TYR A 8 16.62 -24.11 -11.95
CA TYR A 8 17.23 -22.79 -11.86
C TYR A 8 17.25 -22.06 -13.21
N SER A 9 17.66 -22.74 -14.27
CA SER A 9 17.63 -22.17 -15.63
C SER A 9 16.22 -21.73 -16.04
N ALA A 10 15.19 -22.49 -15.66
CA ALA A 10 13.80 -22.12 -15.91
C ALA A 10 13.34 -20.95 -15.02
N ALA A 11 13.63 -21.01 -13.72
CA ALA A 11 13.33 -19.95 -12.76
C ALA A 11 13.94 -18.62 -13.19
N LEU A 12 15.20 -18.62 -13.65
CA LEU A 12 15.90 -17.42 -14.10
C LEU A 12 15.23 -16.77 -15.32
N ARG A 13 14.69 -17.57 -16.26
CA ARG A 13 13.91 -17.05 -17.40
C ARG A 13 12.58 -16.41 -16.94
N MET A 14 12.00 -16.90 -15.86
CA MET A 14 10.74 -16.41 -15.31
C MET A 14 10.93 -15.14 -14.47
N THR A 15 11.92 -15.11 -13.58
CA THR A 15 12.13 -14.01 -12.63
C THR A 15 13.03 -12.90 -13.18
N ARG A 16 13.91 -13.20 -14.14
CA ARG A 16 14.93 -12.29 -14.68
C ARG A 16 15.90 -11.71 -13.64
N LYS A 17 15.90 -12.26 -12.42
CA LYS A 17 16.73 -11.85 -11.29
C LYS A 17 17.33 -13.09 -10.64
N PRO A 18 18.67 -13.21 -10.52
CA PRO A 18 19.33 -14.39 -9.96
C PRO A 18 18.82 -14.74 -8.55
N ALA A 19 18.80 -13.78 -7.63
CA ALA A 19 18.33 -14.01 -6.25
C ALA A 19 16.88 -14.54 -6.20
N ASP A 20 15.97 -13.92 -6.96
CA ASP A 20 14.58 -14.39 -7.05
C ASP A 20 14.47 -15.80 -7.65
N ALA A 21 15.37 -16.16 -8.58
CA ALA A 21 15.42 -17.49 -9.17
C ALA A 21 15.88 -18.55 -8.16
N GLU A 22 16.91 -18.23 -7.37
CA GLU A 22 17.40 -19.10 -6.29
C GLU A 22 16.29 -19.35 -5.26
N ASP A 23 15.64 -18.29 -4.78
CA ASP A 23 14.50 -18.38 -3.85
C ASP A 23 13.39 -19.29 -4.40
N LEU A 24 13.03 -19.09 -5.67
CA LEU A 24 11.96 -19.85 -6.31
C LEU A 24 12.30 -21.34 -6.41
N VAL A 25 13.55 -21.68 -6.70
CA VAL A 25 14.02 -23.07 -6.72
C VAL A 25 14.00 -23.68 -5.32
N GLN A 26 14.45 -22.95 -4.30
CA GLN A 26 14.41 -23.40 -2.91
C GLN A 26 12.97 -23.67 -2.45
N GLU A 27 12.06 -22.72 -2.70
CA GLU A 27 10.63 -22.88 -2.38
C GLU A 27 10.02 -24.09 -3.12
N THR A 28 10.42 -24.32 -4.37
CA THR A 28 9.98 -25.47 -5.16
C THR A 28 10.39 -26.78 -4.52
N PHE A 29 11.66 -26.92 -4.10
CA PHE A 29 12.13 -28.13 -3.42
C PHE A 29 11.47 -28.33 -2.05
N LEU A 30 11.24 -27.24 -1.29
CA LEU A 30 10.53 -27.32 -0.01
C LEU A 30 9.08 -27.81 -0.19
N LYS A 31 8.36 -27.30 -1.19
CA LYS A 31 7.01 -27.75 -1.52
C LYS A 31 7.00 -29.18 -2.04
N ALA A 32 7.95 -29.54 -2.91
CA ALA A 32 8.09 -30.88 -3.42
C ALA A 32 8.35 -31.89 -2.29
N TYR A 33 9.22 -31.56 -1.34
CA TYR A 33 9.48 -32.40 -0.18
C TYR A 33 8.21 -32.62 0.66
N ARG A 34 7.46 -31.55 0.97
CA ARG A 34 6.19 -31.64 1.72
C ARG A 34 5.12 -32.44 0.97
N ALA A 35 5.05 -32.30 -0.35
CA ALA A 35 4.09 -32.98 -1.21
C ALA A 35 4.59 -34.34 -1.75
N TYR A 36 5.76 -34.82 -1.32
CA TYR A 36 6.39 -36.01 -1.90
C TYR A 36 5.51 -37.25 -1.82
N HIS A 37 4.73 -37.39 -0.75
CA HIS A 37 3.75 -38.48 -0.56
C HIS A 37 2.66 -38.55 -1.64
N THR A 38 2.42 -37.46 -2.38
CA THR A 38 1.46 -37.41 -3.49
C THR A 38 2.08 -37.80 -4.84
N PHE A 39 3.41 -37.95 -4.90
CA PHE A 39 4.10 -38.31 -6.12
C PHE A 39 4.05 -39.82 -6.35
N THR A 40 3.58 -40.23 -7.53
CA THR A 40 3.58 -41.64 -7.93
C THR A 40 4.92 -42.01 -8.56
N ALA A 41 5.67 -42.92 -7.92
CA ALA A 41 6.92 -43.46 -8.46
C ALA A 41 6.70 -44.11 -9.85
N GLY A 42 7.71 -43.99 -10.73
CA GLY A 42 7.61 -44.43 -12.13
C GLY A 42 6.96 -43.41 -13.08
N THR A 43 6.35 -42.34 -12.56
CA THR A 43 5.89 -41.21 -13.38
C THR A 43 6.98 -40.16 -13.60
N ASN A 44 6.70 -39.14 -14.41
CA ASN A 44 7.67 -38.11 -14.78
C ASN A 44 7.91 -37.10 -13.65
N LEU A 45 8.92 -37.38 -12.82
CA LEU A 45 9.36 -36.50 -11.73
C LEU A 45 9.72 -35.10 -12.20
N LYS A 46 10.36 -34.97 -13.37
CA LYS A 46 10.72 -33.67 -13.95
C LYS A 46 9.46 -32.84 -14.20
N ALA A 47 8.47 -33.39 -14.90
CA ALA A 47 7.22 -32.69 -15.18
C ALA A 47 6.48 -32.28 -13.88
N TRP A 48 6.49 -33.16 -12.87
CA TRP A 48 5.91 -32.87 -11.56
C TRP A 48 6.61 -31.69 -10.86
N LEU A 49 7.94 -31.67 -10.82
CA LEU A 49 8.72 -30.55 -10.27
C LEU A 49 8.48 -29.24 -11.02
N TYR A 50 8.41 -29.27 -12.36
CA TYR A 50 8.10 -28.09 -13.17
C TYR A 50 6.69 -27.55 -12.92
N ARG A 51 5.72 -28.43 -12.59
CA ARG A 51 4.38 -28.01 -12.17
C ARG A 51 4.43 -27.24 -10.85
N ILE A 52 5.18 -27.75 -9.87
CA ILE A 52 5.36 -27.08 -8.57
C ILE A 52 6.05 -25.73 -8.76
N LEU A 53 7.13 -25.67 -9.55
CA LEU A 53 7.86 -24.45 -9.88
C LEU A 53 6.94 -23.37 -10.47
N THR A 54 6.19 -23.74 -11.50
CA THR A 54 5.28 -22.81 -12.20
C THR A 54 4.19 -22.29 -11.26
N ASN A 55 3.60 -23.17 -10.44
CA ASN A 55 2.58 -22.76 -9.46
C ASN A 55 3.16 -21.85 -8.37
N ALA A 56 4.37 -22.12 -7.89
CA ALA A 56 5.06 -21.26 -6.92
C ALA A 56 5.30 -19.87 -7.50
N TYR A 57 5.79 -19.78 -8.74
CA TYR A 57 5.99 -18.52 -9.44
C TYR A 57 4.69 -17.73 -9.60
N ILE A 58 3.61 -18.36 -10.09
CA ILE A 58 2.31 -17.69 -10.28
C ILE A 58 1.80 -17.12 -8.95
N ASN A 59 1.93 -17.87 -7.87
CA ASN A 59 1.52 -17.41 -6.55
C ASN A 59 2.37 -16.22 -6.06
N ARG A 60 3.69 -16.26 -6.27
CA ARG A 60 4.59 -15.12 -5.96
C ARG A 60 4.22 -13.88 -6.77
N TYR A 61 3.99 -14.04 -8.07
CA TYR A 61 3.58 -12.95 -8.97
C TYR A 61 2.25 -12.32 -8.54
N ARG A 62 1.23 -13.13 -8.26
CA ARG A 62 -0.07 -12.65 -7.74
C ARG A 62 0.06 -11.95 -6.40
N LYS A 63 0.95 -12.41 -5.52
CA LYS A 63 1.22 -11.76 -4.24
C LYS A 63 1.89 -10.40 -4.43
N GLN A 64 2.85 -10.28 -5.35
CA GLN A 64 3.50 -9.02 -5.68
C GLN A 64 2.52 -8.00 -6.27
N MET A 65 1.62 -8.42 -7.17
CA MET A 65 0.58 -7.54 -7.74
C MET A 65 -0.43 -7.02 -6.71
N ARG A 66 -0.59 -7.70 -5.57
CA ARG A 66 -1.52 -7.30 -4.49
C ARG A 66 -0.83 -6.52 -3.37
N ARG A 67 0.50 -6.40 -3.39
CA ARG A 67 1.23 -5.61 -2.40
C ARG A 67 1.19 -4.13 -2.80
N PRO A 68 1.00 -3.20 -1.84
CA PRO A 68 1.26 -1.79 -2.09
C PRO A 68 2.67 -1.63 -2.66
N THR A 69 2.84 -0.74 -3.64
CA THR A 69 4.16 -0.44 -4.19
C THR A 69 5.03 0.12 -3.08
N GLU A 70 5.92 -0.71 -2.54
CA GLU A 70 6.99 -0.30 -1.65
C GLU A 70 8.04 0.41 -2.53
N THR A 71 7.86 1.72 -2.72
CA THR A 71 8.91 2.59 -3.24
C THR A 71 9.95 2.78 -2.15
N ASP A 72 11.20 2.43 -2.44
CA ASP A 72 12.34 2.73 -1.58
C ASP A 72 12.40 4.25 -1.39
N LEU A 73 12.32 4.71 -0.14
CA LEU A 73 12.33 6.13 0.21
C LEU A 73 13.78 6.65 0.17
N GLY A 74 14.39 6.59 -1.01
CA GLY A 74 15.63 7.30 -1.32
C GLY A 74 15.28 8.70 -1.83
N ASP A 75 15.69 9.73 -1.09
CA ASP A 75 15.62 11.17 -1.42
C ASP A 75 14.21 11.77 -1.67
N ALA A 76 13.14 10.99 -1.59
CA ALA A 76 11.78 11.43 -1.90
C ALA A 76 10.87 11.60 -0.67
N GLU A 77 11.43 11.65 0.55
CA GLU A 77 10.65 11.80 1.79
C GLU A 77 9.76 13.06 1.74
N ASP A 78 10.32 14.20 1.34
CA ASP A 78 9.58 15.46 1.23
C ASP A 78 8.47 15.40 0.16
N LEU A 79 8.77 14.82 -1.00
CA LEU A 79 7.80 14.70 -2.10
C LEU A 79 6.66 13.72 -1.76
N TYR A 80 6.99 12.66 -1.03
CA TYR A 80 6.03 11.65 -0.59
C TYR A 80 5.15 12.19 0.54
N LEU A 81 5.71 12.95 1.49
CA LEU A 81 4.93 13.68 2.48
C LEU A 81 3.98 14.67 1.81
N TYR A 82 4.47 15.49 0.87
CA TYR A 82 3.65 16.49 0.19
C TYR A 82 2.48 15.88 -0.59
N ARG A 83 2.72 14.75 -1.28
CA ARG A 83 1.67 14.01 -1.99
C ARG A 83 0.67 13.37 -1.03
N ARG A 84 1.12 12.82 0.09
CA ARG A 84 0.24 12.18 1.07
C ARG A 84 -0.59 13.21 1.84
N ILE A 85 -0.02 14.37 2.14
CA ILE A 85 -0.72 15.55 2.68
C ILE A 85 -1.79 16.04 1.70
N GLY A 86 -1.50 16.03 0.39
CA GLY A 86 -2.49 16.39 -0.63
C GLY A 86 -3.66 15.40 -0.77
N ASP A 87 -3.41 14.10 -0.54
CA ASP A 87 -4.43 13.03 -0.65
C ASP A 87 -5.26 12.84 0.63
N SER A 88 -4.68 13.09 1.80
CA SER A 88 -5.46 13.26 3.03
C SER A 88 -6.15 14.61 2.94
N GLY A 89 -7.47 14.67 2.70
CA GLY A 89 -8.24 15.92 2.58
C GLY A 89 -8.16 16.93 3.75
N GLN A 90 -7.25 16.73 4.70
CA GLN A 90 -6.65 17.79 5.49
C GLN A 90 -5.60 18.51 4.63
N VAL A 91 -6.06 19.49 3.86
CA VAL A 91 -5.21 20.61 3.46
C VAL A 91 -4.48 21.05 4.72
N THR A 92 -3.17 20.88 4.79
CA THR A 92 -2.35 21.56 5.80
C THR A 92 -2.51 23.04 5.52
N ARG A 93 -3.52 23.66 6.14
CA ARG A 93 -3.81 25.08 6.01
C ARG A 93 -2.51 25.83 6.24
N SER A 94 -2.18 26.74 5.32
CA SER A 94 -0.99 27.57 5.47
C SER A 94 -1.04 28.31 6.80
N ALA A 95 0.10 28.59 7.42
CA ALA A 95 0.15 29.43 8.61
C ALA A 95 -0.52 30.80 8.39
N GLU A 96 -0.47 31.31 7.15
CA GLU A 96 -1.18 32.52 6.74
C GLU A 96 -2.71 32.34 6.75
N GLU A 97 -3.20 31.20 6.29
CA GLU A 97 -4.64 30.89 6.23
C GLU A 97 -5.24 30.74 7.63
N GLN A 98 -4.50 30.12 8.55
CA GLN A 98 -4.89 30.03 9.96
C GLN A 98 -4.97 31.40 10.64
N VAL A 99 -4.04 32.30 10.32
CA VAL A 99 -4.05 33.67 10.84
C VAL A 99 -5.19 34.48 10.23
N LEU A 100 -5.47 34.31 8.94
CA LEU A 100 -6.60 34.98 8.27
C LEU A 100 -7.95 34.56 8.86
N GLU A 101 -8.16 33.26 9.12
CA GLU A 101 -9.38 32.76 9.79
C GLU A 101 -9.59 33.41 11.16
N GLN A 102 -8.52 33.59 11.95
CA GLN A 102 -8.62 34.26 13.26
C GLN A 102 -9.06 35.72 13.15
N PHE A 103 -8.64 36.43 12.11
CA PHE A 103 -9.10 37.80 11.87
C PHE A 103 -10.57 37.85 11.41
N VAL A 104 -10.97 36.94 10.53
CA VAL A 104 -12.36 36.83 10.07
C VAL A 104 -13.30 36.52 11.24
N ASP A 105 -12.90 35.61 12.14
CA ASP A 105 -13.68 35.28 13.34
C ASP A 105 -13.85 36.48 14.28
N ALA A 106 -12.82 37.32 14.42
CA ALA A 106 -12.88 38.52 15.26
C ALA A 106 -13.87 39.57 14.70
N ASP A 107 -13.84 39.80 13.39
CA ASP A 107 -14.73 40.75 12.72
C ASP A 107 -16.19 40.26 12.70
N VAL A 108 -16.40 38.97 12.42
CA VAL A 108 -17.73 38.35 12.46
C VAL A 108 -18.29 38.40 13.88
N LYS A 109 -17.48 38.09 14.90
CA LYS A 109 -17.89 38.20 16.30
C LYS A 109 -18.27 39.62 16.68
N ALA A 110 -17.48 40.62 16.30
CA ALA A 110 -17.80 42.02 16.57
C ALA A 110 -19.10 42.47 15.89
N ALA A 111 -19.35 42.01 14.66
CA ALA A 111 -20.59 42.28 13.93
C ALA A 111 -21.80 41.63 14.63
N VAL A 112 -21.67 40.39 15.09
CA VAL A 112 -22.73 39.68 15.83
C VAL A 112 -22.99 40.33 17.20
N GLU A 113 -21.95 40.80 17.88
CA GLU A 113 -22.07 41.52 19.16
C GLU A 113 -22.67 42.92 19.00
N SER A 114 -22.53 43.54 17.83
CA SER A 114 -23.13 44.86 17.53
C SER A 114 -24.64 44.81 17.28
N LEU A 115 -25.21 43.60 17.11
CA LEU A 115 -26.65 43.42 16.94
C LEU A 115 -27.39 43.67 18.27
N PRO A 116 -28.58 44.31 18.23
CA PRO A 116 -29.46 44.38 19.39
C PRO A 116 -29.77 42.98 19.94
N GLU A 117 -29.89 42.88 21.27
CA GLU A 117 -29.96 41.60 21.98
C GLU A 117 -31.06 40.65 21.47
N HIS A 118 -32.19 41.20 21.04
CA HIS A 118 -33.32 40.46 20.49
C HIS A 118 -33.08 39.83 19.11
N PHE A 119 -32.07 40.29 18.36
CA PHE A 119 -31.65 39.70 17.08
C PHE A 119 -30.42 38.80 17.22
N ARG A 120 -29.59 39.01 18.24
CA ARG A 120 -28.39 38.21 18.53
C ARG A 120 -28.73 36.81 19.05
N LEU A 121 -29.71 36.73 19.97
CA LEU A 121 -30.12 35.47 20.62
C LEU A 121 -30.59 34.40 19.62
N PRO A 122 -31.50 34.69 18.66
CA PRO A 122 -31.96 33.69 17.69
C PRO A 122 -30.86 33.17 16.76
N VAL A 123 -29.94 34.05 16.32
CA VAL A 123 -28.84 33.67 15.41
C VAL A 123 -27.86 32.72 16.10
N LEU A 124 -27.54 32.99 17.37
CA LEU A 124 -26.63 32.14 18.14
C LEU A 124 -27.22 30.76 18.44
N LEU A 125 -28.52 30.70 18.74
CA LEU A 125 -29.23 29.45 19.01
C LEU A 125 -29.42 28.57 17.75
N ALA A 126 -29.66 29.19 16.59
CA ALA A 126 -29.86 28.46 15.34
C ALA A 126 -28.54 28.00 14.69
N ASP A 127 -27.56 28.89 14.55
CA ASP A 127 -26.35 28.61 13.74
C ASP A 127 -25.19 27.99 14.55
N VAL A 128 -25.13 28.20 15.87
CA VAL A 128 -24.04 27.67 16.72
C VAL A 128 -24.48 26.46 17.54
N GLU A 129 -25.70 26.49 18.10
CA GLU A 129 -26.21 25.39 18.94
C GLU A 129 -27.08 24.37 18.16
N GLY A 130 -27.56 24.72 16.97
CA GLY A 130 -28.24 23.79 16.05
C GLY A 130 -29.63 23.34 16.49
N PHE A 131 -30.42 24.23 17.10
CA PHE A 131 -31.82 23.98 17.46
C PHE A 131 -32.80 24.03 16.27
#